data_AF-A0A4Q0PQQ1-F1
#
_entry.id   AF-A0A4Q0PQQ1-F1
#
_cell.length_a   1.000
_cell.length_b   1.000
_cell.length_c   1.000
_cell.angle_alpha   90.00
_cell.angle_beta   90.00
_cell.angle_gamma   90.00
#
_symmetry.space_group_name_H-M   'P 1'
#
loop_
_entity.id
_entity.type
_entity.pdbx_description
1 polymer ?
#
loop_
_entity_poly.entity_id
_entity_poly.type
_entity_poly.pdbx_seq_one_letter_code
_entity_poly.pdbx_strand_id
1 'polypeptide(L)'
;MLTSFFGVSKPINFAMIVLAVVVFFTGFYIVSDRYELTTYGILSQFMVLLVYLFSLGVLNFVVKRNTLTKRNTYILYLFVCFTFAVPVSFFNTGVILSGVFVFLALRRIISLKSANDFSKKIFDAAFWIAIASLFFFWSILFLIVLYFAILFYGRGEYQNWLMPLGGIFVVAILTFTFSLYYEGALEFTLNYIELPTLDYTNYSTIKLLIPASFFLALYLWCGLRYLAQISDAPQNLKASYILILISSLVALTIAIFLAPLHDGSELYFFFGPLAIITASYIETSKSFWFKEMILWLAILIPIAILF
;
A
#
# COMPACT_ATOMS: atom_id res chain seq x y z
N MET A 1 -22.93 -12.13 7.43
CA MET A 1 -22.99 -11.26 8.62
C MET A 1 -21.89 -10.21 8.60
N LEU A 2 -20.67 -10.54 8.15
CA LEU A 2 -19.60 -9.54 7.94
C LEU A 2 -19.86 -8.67 6.69
N THR A 3 -20.47 -9.25 5.65
CA THR A 3 -20.87 -8.48 4.45
C THR A 3 -21.90 -7.40 4.77
N SER A 4 -22.94 -7.71 5.55
CA SER A 4 -23.92 -6.70 5.97
C SER A 4 -23.33 -5.62 6.87
N PHE A 5 -22.37 -5.98 7.72
CA PHE A 5 -21.73 -5.05 8.65
C PHE A 5 -20.80 -4.07 7.94
N PHE A 6 -19.85 -4.56 7.15
CA PHE A 6 -18.87 -3.72 6.44
C PHE A 6 -19.38 -3.16 5.11
N GLY A 7 -20.52 -3.63 4.61
CA GLY A 7 -21.17 -3.16 3.39
C GLY A 7 -21.70 -1.72 3.46
N VAL A 8 -21.75 -1.10 4.64
CA VAL A 8 -22.13 0.31 4.85
C VAL A 8 -20.97 1.08 5.47
N SER A 9 -20.63 2.27 4.95
CA SER A 9 -19.60 3.12 5.57
C SER A 9 -20.17 3.91 6.76
N LYS A 10 -20.39 3.25 7.90
CA LYS A 10 -20.77 3.93 9.15
C LYS A 10 -19.51 4.36 9.93
N PRO A 11 -19.52 5.51 10.64
CA PRO A 11 -18.39 5.93 11.48
C PRO A 11 -17.98 4.86 12.51
N ILE A 12 -18.95 4.11 13.04
CA ILE A 12 -18.70 3.02 14.00
C ILE A 12 -17.85 1.89 13.41
N ASN A 13 -18.01 1.58 12.12
CA ASN A 13 -17.22 0.54 11.46
C ASN A 13 -15.75 0.97 11.34
N PHE A 14 -15.51 2.26 11.06
CA PHE A 14 -14.16 2.81 11.03
C PHE A 14 -13.52 2.81 12.43
N ALA A 15 -14.26 3.25 13.45
CA ALA A 15 -13.79 3.23 14.83
C ALA A 15 -13.43 1.82 15.31
N MET A 16 -14.23 0.81 14.95
CA MET A 16 -13.95 -0.59 15.27
C MET A 16 -12.65 -1.09 14.61
N ILE A 17 -12.41 -0.73 13.33
CA ILE A 17 -11.17 -1.09 12.64
C ILE A 17 -9.95 -0.44 13.32
N VAL A 18 -10.05 0.86 13.66
CA VAL A 18 -8.98 1.56 14.39
C VAL A 18 -8.71 0.92 15.75
N LEU A 19 -9.76 0.59 16.51
CA LEU A 19 -9.63 -0.08 17.80
C LEU A 19 -8.98 -1.46 17.65
N ALA A 20 -9.36 -2.24 16.64
CA ALA A 20 -8.74 -3.53 16.35
C ALA A 20 -7.23 -3.38 16.06
N VAL A 21 -6.83 -2.37 15.28
CA VAL A 21 -5.41 -2.06 14.99
C VAL A 21 -4.66 -1.74 16.27
N VAL A 22 -5.21 -0.86 17.12
CA VAL A 22 -4.56 -0.49 18.38
C VAL A 22 -4.37 -1.71 19.28
N VAL A 23 -5.44 -2.49 19.51
CA VAL A 23 -5.40 -3.68 20.37
C VAL A 23 -4.39 -4.71 19.85
N PHE A 24 -4.45 -5.02 18.55
CA PHE A 24 -3.54 -5.96 17.91
C PHE A 24 -2.08 -5.52 18.01
N PHE A 25 -1.80 -4.25 17.66
CA PHE A 25 -0.45 -3.70 17.69
C PHE A 25 0.13 -3.72 19.10
N THR A 26 -0.64 -3.25 20.09
CA THR A 26 -0.20 -3.26 21.49
C THR A 26 -0.01 -4.68 22.02
N GLY A 27 -0.93 -5.60 21.70
CA GLY A 27 -0.84 -7.00 22.14
C GLY A 27 0.38 -7.70 21.54
N PHE A 28 0.61 -7.53 20.24
CA PHE A 28 1.77 -8.10 19.56
C PHE A 28 3.09 -7.51 20.08
N TYR A 29 3.14 -6.20 20.30
CA TYR A 29 4.34 -5.54 20.83
C TYR A 29 4.72 -6.02 22.22
N ILE A 30 3.73 -6.25 23.11
CA ILE A 30 3.97 -6.76 24.47
C ILE A 30 4.39 -8.23 24.48
N VAL A 31 3.80 -9.06 23.62
CA VAL A 31 4.06 -10.52 23.60
C VAL A 31 5.33 -10.87 22.83
N SER A 32 5.78 -10.01 21.91
CA SER A 32 6.93 -10.32 21.07
C SER A 32 8.25 -10.08 21.81
N ASP A 33 9.01 -11.17 22.01
CA ASP A 33 10.39 -11.11 22.54
C ASP A 33 11.38 -10.36 21.62
N ARG A 34 10.95 -9.92 20.43
CA ARG A 34 11.80 -9.19 19.49
C ARG A 34 12.01 -7.73 19.87
N TYR A 35 11.17 -7.16 20.73
CA TYR A 35 11.20 -5.74 21.04
C TYR A 35 11.41 -5.49 22.53
N GLU A 36 12.46 -4.73 22.83
CA GLU A 36 12.70 -4.31 24.20
C GLU A 36 11.68 -3.24 24.63
N LEU A 37 11.10 -3.43 25.82
CA LEU A 37 10.17 -2.50 26.45
C LEU A 37 10.93 -1.31 27.08
N THR A 38 11.64 -0.56 26.26
CA THR A 38 12.29 0.69 26.66
C THR A 38 11.37 1.89 26.41
N THR A 39 11.53 2.97 27.18
CA THR A 39 10.73 4.20 26.98
C THR A 39 10.88 4.75 25.56
N TYR A 40 12.11 4.68 25.00
CA TYR A 40 12.38 5.08 23.62
C TYR A 40 11.71 4.16 22.60
N GLY A 41 11.77 2.84 22.79
CA GLY A 41 11.10 1.87 21.93
C GLY A 41 9.58 2.04 21.91
N ILE A 42 8.97 2.27 23.07
CA ILE A 42 7.52 2.52 23.18
C ILE A 42 7.14 3.79 22.41
N LEU A 43 7.90 4.87 22.56
CA LEU A 43 7.63 6.13 21.87
C LEU A 43 7.80 6.00 20.36
N SER A 44 8.84 5.32 19.88
CA SER A 44 9.05 5.12 18.45
C SER A 44 7.92 4.28 17.83
N GLN A 45 7.50 3.21 18.50
CA GLN A 45 6.43 2.35 18.03
C GLN A 45 5.06 3.03 18.09
N PHE A 46 4.83 3.91 19.07
CA PHE A 46 3.65 4.77 19.08
C PHE A 46 3.60 5.69 17.85
N MET A 47 4.74 6.27 17.44
CA MET A 47 4.80 7.08 16.22
C MET A 47 4.52 6.24 14.96
N VAL A 48 5.07 5.03 14.88
CA VAL A 48 4.80 4.10 13.77
C VAL A 48 3.31 3.76 13.69
N LEU A 49 2.65 3.52 14.83
CA LEU A 49 1.21 3.29 14.91
C LEU A 49 0.42 4.50 14.37
N LEU A 50 0.78 5.72 14.75
CA LEU A 50 0.14 6.94 14.22
C LEU A 50 0.31 7.07 12.71
N VAL A 51 1.51 6.79 12.19
CA VAL A 51 1.79 6.81 10.75
C VAL A 51 0.95 5.74 10.02
N TYR A 52 0.82 4.54 10.58
CA TYR A 52 -0.04 3.50 10.02
C TYR A 52 -1.52 3.89 10.04
N LEU A 53 -2.03 4.46 11.13
CA LEU A 53 -3.40 4.97 11.19
C LEU A 53 -3.65 6.11 10.19
N PHE A 54 -2.64 6.96 9.97
CA PHE A 54 -2.68 7.97 8.92
C PHE A 54 -2.75 7.34 7.52
N SER A 55 -1.97 6.29 7.25
CA SER A 55 -1.99 5.57 5.98
C SER A 55 -3.37 4.95 5.68
N LEU A 56 -4.02 4.37 6.70
CA LEU A 56 -5.41 3.92 6.63
C LEU A 56 -6.38 5.05 6.25
N GLY A 57 -6.21 6.22 6.85
CA GLY A 57 -6.97 7.42 6.53
C GLY A 57 -6.78 7.86 5.07
N VAL A 58 -5.53 7.86 4.60
CA VAL A 58 -5.20 8.18 3.19
C VAL A 58 -5.86 7.17 2.25
N LEU A 59 -5.74 5.87 2.51
CA LEU A 59 -6.37 4.82 1.70
C LEU A 59 -7.89 5.00 1.63
N ASN A 60 -8.54 5.24 2.78
CA ASN A 60 -9.98 5.53 2.84
C ASN A 60 -10.37 6.74 1.95
N PHE A 61 -9.55 7.78 2.00
CA PHE A 61 -9.75 8.99 1.20
C PHE A 61 -9.60 8.71 -0.30
N VAL A 62 -8.56 7.97 -0.70
CA VAL A 62 -8.31 7.58 -2.09
C VAL A 62 -9.53 6.84 -2.67
N VAL A 63 -10.05 5.88 -1.92
CA VAL A 63 -11.20 5.07 -2.31
C VAL A 63 -12.47 5.91 -2.41
N LYS A 64 -12.82 6.65 -1.35
CA LYS A 64 -14.07 7.41 -1.28
C LYS A 64 -14.16 8.53 -2.29
N ARG A 65 -13.04 9.23 -2.55
CA ARG A 65 -13.01 10.39 -3.45
C ARG A 65 -13.07 9.99 -4.93
N ASN A 66 -12.55 8.83 -5.28
CA ASN A 66 -12.45 8.39 -6.67
C ASN A 66 -13.52 7.37 -7.09
N THR A 67 -14.48 7.07 -6.20
CA THR A 67 -15.61 6.15 -6.45
C THR A 67 -15.17 4.83 -7.08
N LEU A 68 -13.99 4.33 -6.69
CA LEU A 68 -13.41 3.08 -7.21
C LEU A 68 -14.24 1.87 -6.76
N THR A 69 -15.01 2.05 -5.69
CA THR A 69 -15.96 1.12 -5.13
C THR A 69 -17.16 1.85 -4.55
N LYS A 70 -18.24 1.13 -4.23
CA LYS A 70 -19.35 1.66 -3.44
C LYS A 70 -18.83 2.10 -2.06
N ARG A 71 -19.47 3.10 -1.44
CA ARG A 71 -19.09 3.64 -0.11
C ARG A 71 -19.26 2.59 1.00
N ASN A 72 -18.32 1.66 1.09
CA ASN A 72 -18.27 0.61 2.10
C ASN A 72 -16.91 0.64 2.83
N THR A 73 -16.79 -0.24 3.81
CA THR A 73 -15.63 -0.35 4.70
C THR A 73 -14.81 -1.62 4.43
N TYR A 74 -15.11 -2.37 3.37
CA TYR A 74 -14.42 -3.62 3.04
C TYR A 74 -12.93 -3.41 2.77
N ILE A 75 -12.57 -2.35 2.06
CA ILE A 75 -11.16 -2.08 1.71
C ILE A 75 -10.32 -1.87 2.96
N LEU A 76 -10.83 -1.11 3.92
CA LEU A 76 -10.12 -0.88 5.18
C LEU A 76 -10.04 -2.14 6.03
N TYR A 77 -11.13 -2.89 6.11
CA TYR A 77 -11.14 -4.17 6.81
C TYR A 77 -10.11 -5.14 6.22
N LEU A 78 -10.13 -5.36 4.90
CA LEU A 78 -9.20 -6.24 4.22
C LEU A 78 -7.75 -5.78 4.36
N PHE A 79 -7.48 -4.49 4.19
CA PHE A 79 -6.14 -3.94 4.35
C PHE A 79 -5.57 -4.19 5.76
N VAL A 80 -6.38 -3.96 6.80
CA VAL A 80 -5.98 -4.24 8.20
C VAL A 80 -5.77 -5.73 8.41
N CYS A 81 -6.69 -6.58 7.96
CA CYS A 81 -6.55 -8.03 8.04
C CYS A 81 -5.28 -8.55 7.34
N PHE A 82 -4.97 -8.03 6.14
CA PHE A 82 -3.75 -8.40 5.41
C PHE A 82 -2.50 -7.95 6.17
N THR A 83 -2.53 -6.77 6.77
CA THR A 83 -1.41 -6.31 7.60
C THR A 83 -1.26 -7.17 8.87
N PHE A 84 -2.37 -7.58 9.51
CA PHE A 84 -2.32 -8.48 10.67
C PHE A 84 -1.79 -9.87 10.32
N ALA A 85 -2.02 -10.35 9.10
CA ALA A 85 -1.49 -11.64 8.65
C ALA A 85 0.04 -11.60 8.45
N VAL A 86 0.64 -10.42 8.29
CA VAL A 86 2.10 -10.23 8.22
C VAL A 86 2.54 -9.14 9.21
N PRO A 87 2.56 -9.45 10.53
CA PRO A 87 2.82 -8.46 11.57
C PRO A 87 4.18 -7.76 11.44
N VAL A 88 5.18 -8.39 10.82
CA VAL A 88 6.51 -7.80 10.58
C VAL A 88 6.39 -6.44 9.84
N SER A 89 5.39 -6.32 8.95
CA SER A 89 5.09 -5.07 8.25
C SER A 89 4.77 -3.90 9.20
N PHE A 90 4.18 -4.17 10.38
CA PHE A 90 3.83 -3.13 11.37
C PHE A 90 5.05 -2.51 12.06
N PHE A 91 6.18 -3.22 12.06
CA PHE A 91 7.35 -2.83 12.85
C PHE A 91 8.54 -2.42 11.97
N ASN A 92 8.43 -2.62 10.65
CA ASN A 92 9.36 -2.03 9.70
C ASN A 92 8.99 -0.56 9.42
N THR A 93 9.65 0.34 10.16
CA THR A 93 9.38 1.79 10.12
C THR A 93 9.61 2.37 8.72
N GLY A 94 10.68 1.94 8.02
CA GLY A 94 11.00 2.42 6.67
C GLY A 94 9.92 2.04 5.67
N VAL A 95 9.46 0.79 5.71
CA VAL A 95 8.39 0.31 4.81
C VAL A 95 7.05 1.00 5.08
N ILE A 96 6.68 1.23 6.34
CA ILE A 96 5.43 1.95 6.66
C ILE A 96 5.50 3.39 6.17
N LEU A 97 6.59 4.11 6.47
CA LEU A 97 6.79 5.49 6.02
C LEU A 97 6.75 5.57 4.51
N SER A 98 7.50 4.71 3.82
CA SER A 98 7.48 4.60 2.37
C SER A 98 6.07 4.33 1.84
N GLY A 99 5.34 3.37 2.43
CA GLY A 99 3.99 3.02 2.02
C GLY A 99 2.98 4.16 2.19
N VAL A 100 3.10 4.99 3.23
CA VAL A 100 2.28 6.19 3.39
C VAL A 100 2.50 7.16 2.25
N PHE A 101 3.76 7.43 1.89
CA PHE A 101 4.10 8.31 0.78
C PHE A 101 3.66 7.72 -0.57
N VAL A 102 3.76 6.41 -0.76
CA VAL A 102 3.17 5.72 -1.92
C VAL A 102 1.65 5.92 -1.98
N PHE A 103 0.93 5.80 -0.86
CA PHE A 103 -0.52 6.06 -0.87
C PHE A 103 -0.86 7.53 -1.13
N LEU A 104 -0.06 8.48 -0.65
CA LEU A 104 -0.19 9.90 -0.99
C LEU A 104 0.07 10.16 -2.48
N ALA A 105 1.03 9.47 -3.08
CA ALA A 105 1.28 9.51 -4.50
C ALA A 105 0.12 8.92 -5.30
N LEU A 106 -0.36 7.72 -4.93
CA LEU A 106 -1.52 7.08 -5.57
C LEU A 106 -2.76 7.95 -5.49
N ARG A 107 -2.98 8.66 -4.38
CA ARG A 107 -4.05 9.67 -4.25
C ARG A 107 -3.95 10.74 -5.33
N ARG A 108 -2.75 11.27 -5.59
CA ARG A 108 -2.52 12.28 -6.63
C ARG A 108 -2.67 11.68 -8.03
N ILE A 109 -2.09 10.51 -8.28
CA ILE A 109 -2.16 9.76 -9.53
C ILE A 109 -3.63 9.52 -9.94
N ILE A 110 -4.46 8.98 -9.06
CA ILE A 110 -5.86 8.69 -9.40
C ILE A 110 -6.66 9.98 -9.61
N SER A 111 -6.30 11.08 -8.94
CA SER A 111 -6.94 12.39 -9.10
C SER A 111 -6.62 13.10 -10.43
N LEU A 112 -5.68 12.57 -11.23
CA LEU A 112 -5.34 13.07 -12.57
C LEU A 112 -6.49 12.95 -13.57
N LYS A 113 -7.50 12.12 -13.27
CA LYS A 113 -8.76 12.07 -14.01
C LYS A 113 -9.40 13.46 -14.18
N SER A 114 -9.25 14.35 -13.19
CA SER A 114 -9.67 15.74 -13.30
C SER A 114 -8.54 16.59 -13.86
N ALA A 115 -8.81 17.31 -14.95
CA ALA A 115 -7.84 18.18 -15.62
C ALA A 115 -7.40 19.39 -14.80
N ASN A 116 -8.08 19.71 -13.69
CA ASN A 116 -7.68 20.84 -12.86
C ASN A 116 -6.30 20.59 -12.22
N ASP A 117 -5.40 21.56 -12.34
CA ASP A 117 -4.02 21.51 -11.83
C ASP A 117 -3.26 20.22 -12.22
N PHE A 118 -3.49 19.71 -13.44
CA PHE A 118 -2.96 18.43 -13.91
C PHE A 118 -1.45 18.28 -13.70
N SER A 119 -0.70 19.25 -14.21
CA SER A 119 0.74 19.36 -14.05
C SER A 119 1.22 19.35 -12.59
N LYS A 120 0.56 20.13 -11.72
CA LYS A 120 0.90 20.17 -10.28
C LYS A 120 0.67 18.83 -9.60
N LYS A 121 -0.39 18.11 -9.98
CA LYS A 121 -0.66 16.76 -9.45
C LYS A 121 0.40 15.75 -9.87
N ILE A 122 0.94 15.87 -11.08
CA ILE A 122 2.06 15.03 -11.54
C ILE A 122 3.31 15.30 -10.71
N PHE A 123 3.66 16.59 -10.55
CA PHE A 123 4.77 17.00 -9.70
C PHE A 123 4.61 16.47 -8.27
N ASP A 124 3.46 16.68 -7.65
CA ASP A 124 3.16 16.19 -6.30
C ASP A 124 3.30 14.67 -6.20
N ALA A 125 2.79 13.92 -7.18
CA ALA A 125 2.88 12.46 -7.17
C ALA A 125 4.34 11.98 -7.24
N ALA A 126 5.13 12.56 -8.13
CA ALA A 126 6.55 12.23 -8.26
C ALA A 126 7.35 12.64 -7.01
N PHE A 127 7.03 13.79 -6.43
CA PHE A 127 7.61 14.25 -5.17
C PHE A 127 7.36 13.26 -4.04
N TRP A 128 6.12 12.78 -3.86
CA TRP A 128 5.81 11.77 -2.84
C TRP A 128 6.50 10.42 -3.11
N ILE A 129 6.59 9.97 -4.37
CA ILE A 129 7.30 8.72 -4.71
C ILE A 129 8.80 8.85 -4.42
N ALA A 130 9.40 9.99 -4.75
CA ALA A 130 10.82 10.24 -4.48
C ALA A 130 11.12 10.30 -2.97
N ILE A 131 10.21 10.85 -2.15
CA ILE A 131 10.34 10.76 -0.68
C ILE A 131 10.20 9.31 -0.22
N ALA A 132 9.25 8.55 -0.77
CA ALA A 132 9.06 7.15 -0.43
C ALA A 132 10.35 6.33 -0.66
N SER A 133 11.09 6.63 -1.74
CA SER A 133 12.34 5.94 -2.08
C SER A 133 13.49 6.24 -1.12
N LEU A 134 13.40 7.30 -0.31
CA LEU A 134 14.38 7.55 0.75
C LEU A 134 14.24 6.57 1.93
N PHE A 135 13.03 6.04 2.16
CA PHE A 135 12.75 5.09 3.24
C PHE A 135 12.79 3.63 2.79
N PHE A 136 12.53 3.38 1.51
CA PHE A 136 12.62 2.07 0.88
C PHE A 136 12.87 2.26 -0.61
N PHE A 137 14.10 2.02 -1.07
CA PHE A 137 14.62 2.43 -2.38
C PHE A 137 13.68 2.01 -3.54
N TRP A 138 13.23 0.76 -3.54
CA TRP A 138 12.45 0.18 -4.64
C TRP A 138 11.04 0.75 -4.81
N SER A 139 10.54 1.54 -3.83
CA SER A 139 9.29 2.28 -4.00
C SER A 139 9.34 3.31 -5.15
N ILE A 140 10.53 3.66 -5.65
CA ILE A 140 10.72 4.48 -6.85
C ILE A 140 10.00 3.90 -8.09
N LEU A 141 9.78 2.57 -8.15
CA LEU A 141 9.07 1.93 -9.25
C LEU A 141 7.61 2.37 -9.38
N PHE A 142 7.01 2.96 -8.34
CA PHE A 142 5.67 3.57 -8.46
C PHE A 142 5.64 4.73 -9.45
N LEU A 143 6.79 5.26 -9.91
CA LEU A 143 6.85 6.18 -11.05
C LEU A 143 6.28 5.55 -12.33
N ILE A 144 6.39 4.23 -12.50
CA ILE A 144 5.76 3.52 -13.63
C ILE A 144 4.26 3.76 -13.62
N VAL A 145 3.61 3.64 -12.46
CA VAL A 145 2.17 3.91 -12.30
C VAL A 145 1.84 5.37 -12.65
N LEU A 146 2.69 6.31 -12.25
CA LEU A 146 2.54 7.73 -12.60
C LEU A 146 2.63 7.95 -14.12
N TYR A 147 3.61 7.36 -14.81
CA TYR A 147 3.74 7.50 -16.25
C TYR A 147 2.56 6.88 -17.02
N PHE A 148 2.04 5.74 -16.58
CA PHE A 148 0.79 5.21 -17.15
C PHE A 148 -0.40 6.15 -16.94
N ALA A 149 -0.47 6.85 -15.80
CA ALA A 149 -1.53 7.83 -15.57
C ALA A 149 -1.38 9.06 -16.49
N ILE A 150 -0.14 9.51 -16.74
CA ILE A 150 0.15 10.56 -17.72
C ILE A 150 -0.26 10.09 -19.13
N LEU A 151 0.04 8.84 -19.49
CA LEU A 151 -0.36 8.27 -20.78
C LEU A 151 -1.89 8.25 -20.95
N PHE A 152 -2.64 7.86 -19.91
CA PHE A 152 -4.10 7.78 -19.97
C PHE A 152 -4.81 9.14 -19.92
N TYR A 153 -4.26 10.12 -19.20
CA TYR A 153 -4.95 11.38 -18.92
C TYR A 153 -4.30 12.62 -19.54
N GLY A 154 -3.03 12.55 -19.95
CA GLY A 154 -2.16 13.70 -20.23
C GLY A 154 -2.33 14.42 -21.57
N ARG A 155 -3.37 14.11 -22.35
CA ARG A 155 -3.77 14.78 -23.61
C ARG A 155 -2.64 15.00 -24.66
N GLY A 156 -1.49 14.34 -24.53
CA GLY A 156 -0.37 14.45 -25.46
C GLY A 156 0.55 15.66 -25.27
N GLU A 157 0.42 16.42 -24.19
CA GLU A 157 1.32 17.55 -23.91
C GLU A 157 2.67 17.05 -23.37
N TYR A 158 3.76 17.31 -24.12
CA TYR A 158 5.12 16.85 -23.75
C TYR A 158 5.58 17.36 -22.37
N GLN A 159 5.12 18.55 -21.96
CA GLN A 159 5.49 19.16 -20.67
C GLN A 159 5.07 18.28 -19.49
N ASN A 160 3.96 17.56 -19.61
CA ASN A 160 3.47 16.66 -18.57
C ASN A 160 4.37 15.44 -18.38
N TRP A 161 5.13 15.03 -19.40
CA TRP A 161 6.10 13.93 -19.29
C TRP A 161 7.38 14.34 -18.56
N LEU A 162 7.72 15.63 -18.56
CA LEU A 162 8.90 16.17 -17.87
C LEU A 162 8.60 16.54 -16.40
N MET A 163 7.33 16.80 -16.06
CA MET A 163 6.90 17.14 -14.70
C MET A 163 7.37 16.19 -13.59
N PRO A 164 7.39 14.84 -13.77
CA PRO A 164 7.88 13.93 -12.74
C PRO A 164 9.35 14.19 -12.37
N LEU A 165 10.19 14.55 -13.35
CA LEU A 165 11.60 14.85 -13.12
C LEU A 165 11.77 16.04 -12.18
N GLY A 166 10.90 17.06 -12.29
CA GLY A 166 10.91 18.20 -11.37
C GLY A 166 10.67 17.78 -9.92
N GLY A 167 9.69 16.89 -9.67
CA GLY A 167 9.39 16.40 -8.34
C GLY A 167 10.56 15.61 -7.73
N ILE A 168 11.18 14.74 -8.53
CA ILE A 168 12.36 13.97 -8.13
C ILE A 168 13.54 14.90 -7.84
N PHE A 169 13.77 15.89 -8.70
CA PHE A 169 14.90 16.82 -8.57
C PHE A 169 14.82 17.65 -7.29
N VAL A 170 13.63 18.10 -6.90
CA VAL A 170 13.44 18.83 -5.64
C VAL A 170 13.79 17.95 -4.44
N VAL A 171 13.33 16.70 -4.41
CA VAL A 171 13.68 15.76 -3.34
C VAL A 171 15.18 15.48 -3.33
N ALA A 172 15.80 15.28 -4.51
CA ALA A 172 17.23 15.07 -4.62
C ALA A 172 18.05 16.23 -4.05
N ILE A 173 17.69 17.49 -4.36
CA ILE A 173 18.36 18.67 -3.79
C ILE A 173 18.20 18.73 -2.27
N LEU A 174 16.99 18.50 -1.76
CA LEU A 174 16.72 18.54 -0.32
C LEU A 174 17.54 17.47 0.41
N THR A 175 17.53 16.24 -0.10
CA THR A 175 18.28 15.12 0.46
C THR A 175 19.78 15.36 0.39
N PHE A 176 20.29 15.88 -0.73
CA PHE A 176 21.71 16.22 -0.87
C PHE A 176 22.14 17.33 0.09
N THR A 177 21.30 18.35 0.27
CA THR A 177 21.57 19.44 1.22
C THR A 177 21.57 18.94 2.65
N PHE A 178 20.63 18.06 3.01
CA PHE A 178 20.58 17.43 4.32
C PHE A 178 21.78 16.50 4.57
N SER A 179 22.16 15.69 3.57
CA SER A 179 23.28 14.77 3.71
C SER A 179 24.61 15.49 3.84
N LEU A 180 24.81 16.63 3.16
CA LEU A 180 25.99 17.49 3.37
C LEU A 180 26.14 17.97 4.82
N TYR A 181 25.04 18.15 5.55
CA TYR A 181 25.07 18.60 6.95
C TYR A 181 25.27 17.45 7.96
N TYR A 182 24.74 16.26 7.67
CA TYR A 182 24.67 15.15 8.65
C TYR A 182 25.85 14.17 8.55
N GLU A 183 25.91 13.36 7.49
CA GLU A 183 26.90 12.26 7.31
C GLU A 183 27.89 12.53 6.16
N GLY A 184 27.60 13.50 5.29
CA GLY A 184 28.33 13.79 4.07
C GLY A 184 27.64 13.20 2.84
N ALA A 185 27.64 13.96 1.73
CA ALA A 185 26.91 13.58 0.52
C ALA A 185 27.42 12.29 -0.14
N LEU A 186 28.73 12.02 -0.05
CA LEU A 186 29.34 10.83 -0.65
C LEU A 186 28.85 9.55 0.03
N GLU A 187 28.83 9.53 1.37
CA GLU A 187 28.38 8.38 2.16
C GLU A 187 26.91 8.07 1.89
N PHE A 188 26.05 9.09 1.83
CA PHE A 188 24.66 8.91 1.42
C PHE A 188 24.56 8.30 0.02
N THR A 189 25.29 8.82 -0.97
CA THR A 189 25.19 8.32 -2.35
C THR A 189 25.65 6.87 -2.51
N LEU A 190 26.65 6.43 -1.73
CA LEU A 190 27.13 5.05 -1.76
C LEU A 190 26.13 4.08 -1.13
N ASN A 191 25.43 4.50 -0.08
CA ASN A 191 24.51 3.66 0.68
C ASN A 191 23.04 3.78 0.25
N TYR A 192 22.70 4.70 -0.65
CA TYR A 192 21.33 4.95 -1.07
C TYR A 192 20.69 3.77 -1.83
N ILE A 193 21.48 3.05 -2.63
CA ILE A 193 20.96 1.95 -3.46
C ILE A 193 20.97 0.66 -2.63
N GLU A 194 19.78 0.19 -2.29
CA GLU A 194 19.60 -1.14 -1.70
C GLU A 194 19.63 -2.20 -2.82
N LEU A 195 20.71 -2.99 -2.86
CA LEU A 195 20.82 -4.07 -3.84
C LEU A 195 19.76 -5.15 -3.57
N PRO A 196 19.13 -5.69 -4.63
CA PRO A 196 18.14 -6.73 -4.47
C PRO A 196 18.85 -8.04 -4.12
N THR A 197 18.25 -8.85 -3.26
CA THR A 197 18.71 -10.21 -2.98
C THR A 197 17.67 -11.21 -3.44
N LEU A 198 18.07 -12.45 -3.76
CA LEU A 198 17.14 -13.52 -4.15
C LEU A 198 17.14 -14.63 -3.08
N ASP A 199 17.19 -14.23 -1.82
CA ASP A 199 17.10 -15.13 -0.67
C ASP A 199 15.66 -15.15 -0.14
N TYR A 200 14.98 -16.29 -0.30
CA TYR A 200 13.59 -16.50 0.13
C TYR A 200 13.47 -17.37 1.39
N THR A 201 14.55 -17.54 2.15
CA THR A 201 14.55 -18.33 3.39
C THR A 201 13.45 -17.89 4.36
N ASN A 202 13.24 -16.59 4.53
CA ASN A 202 12.16 -16.03 5.35
C ASN A 202 10.76 -16.45 4.88
N TYR A 203 10.50 -16.47 3.56
CA TYR A 203 9.22 -16.91 2.97
C TYR A 203 8.94 -18.41 3.14
N SER A 204 9.96 -19.23 3.41
CA SER A 204 9.77 -20.66 3.67
C SER A 204 9.15 -20.95 5.05
N THR A 205 9.18 -19.97 5.96
CA THR A 205 8.60 -20.13 7.30
C THR A 205 7.07 -20.15 7.21
N ILE A 206 6.42 -21.10 7.89
CA ILE A 206 4.94 -21.26 7.91
C ILE A 206 4.22 -19.94 8.19
N LYS A 207 4.77 -19.12 9.10
CA LYS A 207 4.24 -17.80 9.49
C LYS A 207 4.10 -16.82 8.32
N LEU A 208 4.94 -16.93 7.29
CA LEU A 208 4.89 -16.07 6.10
C LEU A 208 4.36 -16.81 4.86
N LEU A 209 4.65 -18.10 4.74
CA LEU A 209 4.21 -18.95 3.64
C LEU A 209 2.67 -19.02 3.54
N ILE A 210 1.97 -19.20 4.66
CA ILE A 210 0.50 -19.28 4.68
C ILE A 210 -0.13 -17.95 4.22
N PRO A 211 0.18 -16.78 4.82
CA PRO A 211 -0.29 -15.47 4.32
C PRO A 211 0.03 -15.24 2.85
N ALA A 212 1.29 -15.45 2.45
CA ALA A 212 1.72 -15.19 1.09
C ALA A 212 0.94 -16.05 0.07
N SER A 213 0.76 -17.34 0.39
CA SER A 213 -0.04 -18.25 -0.44
C SER A 213 -1.50 -17.81 -0.52
N PHE A 214 -2.08 -17.37 0.59
CA PHE A 214 -3.44 -16.84 0.62
C PHE A 214 -3.59 -15.57 -0.21
N PHE A 215 -2.66 -14.61 -0.10
CA PHE A 215 -2.68 -13.38 -0.88
C PHE A 215 -2.53 -13.66 -2.37
N LEU A 216 -1.64 -14.60 -2.74
CA LEU A 216 -1.45 -15.00 -4.13
C LEU A 216 -2.72 -15.66 -4.69
N ALA A 217 -3.33 -16.60 -3.95
CA ALA A 217 -4.58 -17.24 -4.34
C ALA A 217 -5.72 -16.22 -4.49
N LEU A 218 -5.86 -15.30 -3.53
CA LEU A 218 -6.82 -14.21 -3.60
C LEU A 218 -6.57 -13.30 -4.81
N TYR A 219 -5.32 -12.95 -5.06
CA TYR A 219 -4.95 -12.06 -6.17
C TYR A 219 -5.23 -12.70 -7.52
N LEU A 220 -4.88 -13.98 -7.72
CA LEU A 220 -5.21 -14.69 -8.95
C LEU A 220 -6.72 -14.77 -9.13
N TRP A 221 -7.47 -15.17 -8.10
CA TRP A 221 -8.92 -15.32 -8.21
C TRP A 221 -9.64 -14.00 -8.44
N CYS A 222 -9.38 -13.01 -7.58
CA CYS A 222 -10.05 -11.71 -7.63
C CYS A 222 -9.53 -10.87 -8.80
N GLY A 223 -8.22 -10.95 -9.10
CA GLY A 223 -7.58 -10.21 -10.18
C GLY A 223 -8.07 -10.63 -11.57
N LEU A 224 -8.24 -11.92 -11.83
CA LEU A 224 -8.83 -12.40 -13.09
C LEU A 224 -10.26 -11.88 -13.28
N ARG A 225 -11.06 -11.83 -12.21
CA ARG A 225 -12.41 -11.26 -12.25
C ARG A 225 -12.40 -9.75 -12.35
N TYR A 226 -11.41 -9.09 -11.76
CA TYR A 226 -11.22 -7.65 -11.85
C TYR A 226 -10.90 -7.22 -13.28
N LEU A 227 -10.09 -7.99 -14.03
CA LEU A 227 -9.86 -7.75 -15.45
C LEU A 227 -11.17 -7.75 -16.27
N ALA A 228 -12.08 -8.69 -16.01
CA ALA A 228 -13.40 -8.71 -16.63
C ALA A 228 -14.28 -7.51 -16.22
N GLN A 229 -14.12 -6.99 -15.00
CA GLN A 229 -14.84 -5.77 -14.58
C GLN A 229 -14.33 -4.52 -15.29
N ILE A 230 -13.05 -4.47 -15.67
CA ILE A 230 -12.47 -3.34 -16.39
C ILE A 230 -13.13 -3.16 -17.77
N SER A 231 -13.47 -4.25 -18.46
CA SER A 231 -14.15 -4.16 -19.76
C SER A 231 -15.54 -3.55 -19.63
N ASP A 232 -16.25 -3.91 -18.56
CA ASP A 232 -17.64 -3.52 -18.31
C ASP A 232 -17.76 -2.15 -17.62
N ALA A 233 -16.67 -1.64 -17.04
CA ALA A 233 -16.65 -0.36 -16.34
C ALA A 233 -16.88 0.84 -17.29
N PRO A 234 -17.49 1.94 -16.83
CA PRO A 234 -17.63 3.14 -17.64
C PRO A 234 -16.26 3.72 -18.01
N GLN A 235 -16.12 4.29 -19.22
CA GLN A 235 -14.85 4.76 -19.79
C GLN A 235 -14.07 5.72 -18.87
N ASN A 236 -14.78 6.54 -18.10
CA ASN A 236 -14.20 7.49 -17.16
C ASN A 236 -13.58 6.84 -15.90
N LEU A 237 -13.89 5.58 -15.60
CA LEU A 237 -13.33 4.83 -14.47
C LEU A 237 -12.32 3.78 -14.93
N LYS A 238 -12.42 3.26 -16.17
CA LYS A 238 -11.51 2.24 -16.72
C LYS A 238 -10.03 2.51 -16.44
N ALA A 239 -9.57 3.72 -16.75
CA ALA A 239 -8.18 4.11 -16.51
C ALA A 239 -7.78 4.00 -15.03
N SER A 240 -8.67 4.35 -14.09
CA SER A 240 -8.38 4.24 -12.66
C SER A 240 -8.31 2.78 -12.19
N TYR A 241 -9.16 1.90 -12.71
CA TYR A 241 -9.07 0.45 -12.44
C TYR A 241 -7.76 -0.13 -13.00
N ILE A 242 -7.37 0.25 -14.22
CA ILE A 242 -6.10 -0.18 -14.83
C ILE A 242 -4.91 0.30 -13.98
N LEU A 243 -4.93 1.54 -13.49
CA LEU A 243 -3.87 2.06 -12.63
C LEU A 243 -3.74 1.29 -11.32
N ILE A 244 -4.85 0.84 -10.72
CA ILE A 244 -4.81 -0.05 -9.54
C ILE A 244 -4.15 -1.38 -9.89
N LEU A 245 -4.49 -1.97 -11.02
CA LEU A 245 -3.87 -3.23 -11.46
C LEU A 245 -2.38 -3.07 -11.79
N ILE A 246 -1.98 -1.96 -12.41
CA ILE A 246 -0.56 -1.66 -12.63
C ILE A 246 0.14 -1.45 -11.28
N SER A 247 -0.49 -0.77 -10.32
CA SER A 247 0.07 -0.58 -8.98
C SER A 247 0.25 -1.91 -8.22
N SER A 248 -0.67 -2.86 -8.38
CA SER A 248 -0.54 -4.19 -7.77
C SER A 248 0.56 -5.00 -8.42
N LEU A 249 0.73 -4.91 -9.75
CA LEU A 249 1.84 -5.54 -10.45
C LEU A 249 3.19 -4.95 -10.02
N VAL A 250 3.30 -3.62 -9.91
CA VAL A 250 4.52 -2.97 -9.41
C VAL A 250 4.83 -3.44 -7.99
N ALA A 251 3.84 -3.46 -7.09
CA ALA A 251 4.05 -3.95 -5.72
C ALA A 251 4.48 -5.43 -5.68
N LEU A 252 3.94 -6.29 -6.55
CA LEU A 252 4.38 -7.68 -6.67
C LEU A 252 5.80 -7.80 -7.22
N THR A 253 6.18 -6.97 -8.20
CA THR A 253 7.56 -6.97 -8.70
C THR A 253 8.57 -6.57 -7.63
N ILE A 254 8.20 -5.61 -6.78
CA ILE A 254 8.99 -5.23 -5.62
C ILE A 254 9.10 -6.43 -4.66
N ALA A 255 7.97 -7.04 -4.30
CA ALA A 255 7.92 -8.10 -3.31
C ALA A 255 8.67 -9.38 -3.74
N ILE A 256 8.59 -9.73 -5.02
CA ILE A 256 9.16 -10.98 -5.54
C ILE A 256 10.62 -10.79 -5.94
N PHE A 257 11.00 -9.70 -6.62
CA PHE A 257 12.31 -9.64 -7.28
C PHE A 257 13.31 -8.66 -6.69
N LEU A 258 12.85 -7.70 -5.88
CA LEU A 258 13.65 -6.50 -5.59
C LEU A 258 13.85 -6.24 -4.11
N ALA A 259 13.00 -6.78 -3.24
CA ALA A 259 13.13 -6.56 -1.81
C ALA A 259 14.48 -7.10 -1.28
N PRO A 260 15.20 -6.33 -0.45
CA PRO A 260 16.55 -6.72 0.00
C PRO A 260 16.55 -7.85 1.05
N LEU A 261 15.48 -7.97 1.85
CA LEU A 261 15.40 -8.92 2.98
C LEU A 261 14.34 -10.01 2.80
N HIS A 262 13.37 -9.81 1.91
CA HIS A 262 12.24 -10.70 1.68
C HIS A 262 11.59 -11.21 2.99
N ASP A 263 11.36 -10.30 3.95
CA ASP A 263 10.80 -10.64 5.27
C ASP A 263 9.26 -10.54 5.31
N GLY A 264 8.65 -10.19 4.16
CA GLY A 264 7.21 -10.02 4.00
C GLY A 264 6.73 -8.60 4.27
N SER A 265 7.57 -7.71 4.83
CA SER A 265 7.18 -6.32 5.09
C SER A 265 6.86 -5.57 3.79
N GLU A 266 7.58 -5.89 2.72
CA GLU A 266 7.38 -5.34 1.37
C GLU A 266 5.98 -5.61 0.77
N LEU A 267 5.27 -6.63 1.27
CA LEU A 267 3.87 -6.89 0.89
C LEU A 267 2.93 -5.75 1.32
N TYR A 268 3.37 -4.86 2.20
CA TYR A 268 2.63 -3.66 2.59
C TYR A 268 2.21 -2.80 1.38
N PHE A 269 3.09 -2.65 0.39
CA PHE A 269 2.78 -1.93 -0.85
C PHE A 269 1.68 -2.63 -1.67
N PHE A 270 1.56 -3.95 -1.53
CA PHE A 270 0.58 -4.78 -2.25
C PHE A 270 -0.78 -4.83 -1.56
N PHE A 271 -0.84 -4.72 -0.22
CA PHE A 271 -2.09 -4.82 0.55
C PHE A 271 -3.13 -3.80 0.13
N GLY A 272 -2.73 -2.56 -0.18
CA GLY A 272 -3.66 -1.50 -0.63
C GLY A 272 -4.36 -1.88 -1.94
N PRO A 273 -3.61 -2.08 -3.04
CA PRO A 273 -4.17 -2.53 -4.31
C PRO A 273 -4.96 -3.85 -4.21
N LEU A 274 -4.43 -4.84 -3.48
CA LEU A 274 -5.12 -6.12 -3.26
C LEU A 274 -6.47 -5.92 -2.57
N ALA A 275 -6.53 -5.10 -1.51
CA ALA A 275 -7.77 -4.83 -0.79
C ALA A 275 -8.82 -4.15 -1.69
N ILE A 276 -8.41 -3.26 -2.59
CA ILE A 276 -9.31 -2.63 -3.57
C ILE A 276 -9.84 -3.67 -4.57
N ILE A 277 -8.97 -4.52 -5.11
CA ILE A 277 -9.33 -5.58 -6.06
C ILE A 277 -10.31 -6.58 -5.42
N THR A 278 -10.00 -7.07 -4.21
CA THR A 278 -10.84 -8.02 -3.48
C THR A 278 -12.17 -7.39 -3.05
N ALA A 279 -12.19 -6.14 -2.61
CA ALA A 279 -13.45 -5.45 -2.29
C ALA A 279 -14.36 -5.27 -3.52
N SER A 280 -13.79 -4.88 -4.67
CA SER A 280 -14.54 -4.78 -5.93
C SER A 280 -15.15 -6.13 -6.34
N TYR A 281 -14.42 -7.23 -6.12
CA TYR A 281 -14.96 -8.57 -6.32
C TYR A 281 -16.10 -8.89 -5.34
N ILE A 282 -15.96 -8.58 -4.05
CA ILE A 282 -17.01 -8.79 -3.04
C ILE A 282 -18.26 -7.98 -3.36
N GLU A 283 -18.15 -6.78 -3.92
CA GLU A 283 -19.31 -5.96 -4.27
C GLU A 283 -20.12 -6.49 -5.45
N THR A 284 -19.42 -6.95 -6.48
CA THR A 284 -20.01 -7.39 -7.75
C THR A 284 -20.49 -8.84 -7.73
N SER A 285 -19.84 -9.71 -6.95
CA SER A 285 -20.18 -11.13 -6.90
C SER A 285 -21.62 -11.36 -6.45
N LYS A 286 -22.31 -12.37 -7.00
CA LYS A 286 -23.67 -12.76 -6.58
C LYS A 286 -23.66 -13.79 -5.45
N SER A 287 -22.57 -14.55 -5.29
CA SER A 287 -22.47 -15.60 -4.27
C SER A 287 -22.27 -15.02 -2.88
N PHE A 288 -23.25 -15.20 -1.99
CA PHE A 288 -23.13 -14.78 -0.59
C PHE A 288 -22.06 -15.58 0.17
N TRP A 289 -22.06 -16.91 0.01
CA TRP A 289 -21.14 -17.82 0.70
C TRP A 289 -19.68 -17.51 0.40
N PHE A 290 -19.36 -17.24 -0.86
CA PHE A 290 -17.98 -16.99 -1.24
C PHE A 290 -17.45 -15.64 -0.71
N LYS A 291 -18.32 -14.61 -0.61
CA LYS A 291 -17.95 -13.33 0.02
C LYS A 291 -17.66 -13.48 1.50
N GLU A 292 -18.55 -14.16 2.23
CA GLU A 292 -18.34 -14.40 3.66
C GLU A 292 -17.09 -15.25 3.88
N MET A 293 -16.85 -16.27 3.05
CA MET A 293 -15.63 -17.09 3.13
C MET A 293 -14.35 -16.24 3.02
N ILE A 294 -14.26 -15.32 2.05
CA ILE A 294 -13.09 -14.43 1.93
C ILE A 294 -12.91 -13.56 3.18
N LEU A 295 -13.98 -12.95 3.67
CA LEU A 295 -13.91 -12.08 4.86
C LEU A 295 -13.49 -12.88 6.10
N TRP A 296 -14.06 -14.06 6.31
CA TRP A 296 -13.69 -14.93 7.43
C TRP A 296 -12.25 -15.43 7.33
N LEU A 297 -11.79 -15.86 6.14
CA LEU A 297 -10.41 -16.25 5.96
C LEU A 297 -9.44 -15.09 6.23
N ALA A 298 -9.78 -13.88 5.80
CA ALA A 298 -8.95 -12.71 6.03
C ALA A 298 -8.72 -12.41 7.52
N ILE A 299 -9.67 -12.69 8.40
CA ILE A 299 -9.50 -12.53 9.86
C ILE A 299 -8.94 -13.77 10.56
N LEU A 300 -9.28 -14.97 10.09
CA LEU A 300 -8.83 -16.22 10.72
C LEU A 300 -7.35 -16.49 10.48
N ILE A 301 -6.81 -16.13 9.32
CA ILE A 301 -5.39 -16.35 9.00
C ILE A 301 -4.45 -15.61 9.97
N PRO A 302 -4.61 -14.30 10.22
CA PRO A 302 -3.82 -13.60 11.23
C PRO A 302 -3.88 -14.26 12.60
N ILE A 303 -5.07 -14.69 13.03
CA ILE A 303 -5.27 -15.34 14.33
C ILE A 303 -4.51 -16.67 14.37
N ALA A 304 -4.62 -17.49 13.33
CA ALA A 304 -3.95 -18.80 13.25
C ALA A 304 -2.43 -18.73 13.18
N ILE A 305 -1.83 -17.57 12.87
CA ILE A 305 -0.38 -17.39 12.81
C ILE A 305 0.19 -16.89 14.14
N LEU A 306 -0.65 -16.22 14.94
CA LEU A 306 -0.27 -15.65 16.23
C LEU A 306 -0.32 -16.67 17.37
N PHE A 307 -1.19 -17.68 17.26
CA PHE A 307 -1.33 -18.79 18.19
C PHE A 307 -0.71 -20.06 17.61
#